data_AF-A0A1S2WWT5-F1
#
_entry.id   AF-A0A1S2WWT5-F1
#
_cell.length_a   1.000
_cell.length_b   1.000
_cell.length_c   1.000
_cell.angle_alpha   90.00
_cell.angle_beta   90.00
_cell.angle_gamma   90.00
#
_symmetry.space_group_name_H-M   'P 1'
#
loop_
_entity.id
_entity.type
_entity.pdbx_description
1 polymer ?
#
loop_
_entity_poly.entity_id
_entity_poly.type
_entity_poly.pdbx_seq_one_letter_code
_entity_poly.pdbx_strand_id
1 'polypeptide(L)'
;MESLKHPKGLKFLFFAEMWERFSYYGLAAILILYMTQRLNFTDANAALIFGSYVTFLYITTAIGGILADRVIGYRRCVLIGGISIISGIWTYYYGFIRL
;
A
#
# COMPACT_ATOMS: atom_id res chain seq x y z
N MET A 1 -2.32 -27.20 28.03
CA MET A 1 -2.10 -26.31 26.88
C MET A 1 -3.43 -25.66 26.56
N GLU A 2 -3.66 -24.43 27.02
CA GLU A 2 -4.85 -23.67 26.60
C GLU A 2 -4.81 -23.52 25.09
N SER A 3 -5.80 -24.07 24.39
CA SER A 3 -5.98 -23.78 22.98
C SER A 3 -6.28 -22.29 22.85
N LEU A 4 -5.34 -21.51 22.32
CA LEU A 4 -5.56 -20.11 21.98
C LEU A 4 -6.70 -20.04 20.96
N LYS A 5 -7.94 -19.91 21.44
CA LYS A 5 -9.12 -19.69 20.60
C LYS A 5 -9.04 -18.27 20.09
N HIS A 6 -8.29 -18.09 19.00
CA HIS A 6 -8.15 -16.80 18.34
C HIS A 6 -9.52 -16.33 17.81
N PRO A 7 -9.83 -15.02 17.91
CA PRO A 7 -11.04 -14.46 17.36
C PRO A 7 -11.15 -14.77 15.86
N LYS A 8 -12.34 -15.14 15.38
CA LYS A 8 -12.55 -15.49 13.95
C LYS A 8 -12.14 -14.36 12.99
N GLY A 9 -12.23 -13.10 13.42
CA GLY A 9 -11.81 -11.93 12.64
C GLY A 9 -10.30 -11.75 12.50
N LEU A 10 -9.50 -12.33 13.40
CA LEU A 10 -8.04 -12.16 13.39
C LEU A 10 -7.40 -12.80 12.15
N LYS A 11 -7.91 -13.95 11.71
CA LYS A 11 -7.42 -14.61 10.49
C LYS A 11 -7.59 -13.73 9.26
N PHE A 12 -8.76 -13.12 9.10
CA PHE A 12 -9.04 -12.21 7.98
C PHE A 12 -8.17 -10.95 8.05
N LEU A 13 -8.02 -10.37 9.24
CA LEU A 13 -7.16 -9.21 9.44
C LEU A 13 -5.70 -9.53 9.10
N PHE A 14 -5.19 -10.69 9.55
CA PHE A 14 -3.83 -11.13 9.26
C PHE A 14 -3.60 -11.30 7.76
N PHE A 15 -4.50 -12.00 7.05
CA PHE A 15 -4.36 -12.16 5.60
C PHE A 15 -4.48 -10.82 4.86
N ALA A 16 -5.37 -9.92 5.31
CA ALA A 16 -5.49 -8.59 4.74
C ALA A 16 -4.21 -7.78 4.92
N GLU A 17 -3.62 -7.78 6.12
CA GLU A 17 -2.36 -7.09 6.40
C GLU A 17 -1.19 -7.70 5.64
N MET A 18 -1.14 -9.03 5.51
CA MET A 18 -0.12 -9.72 4.73
C MET A 18 -0.16 -9.29 3.26
N TRP A 19 -1.35 -9.18 2.67
CA TRP A 19 -1.53 -8.79 1.27
C TRP A 19 -1.27 -7.31 1.02
N GLU A 20 -1.62 -6.46 1.97
CA GLU A 20 -1.28 -5.04 1.93
C GLU A 20 0.25 -4.86 1.90
N ARG A 21 0.97 -5.46 2.86
CA ARG A 21 2.43 -5.38 2.94
C ARG A 21 3.12 -5.99 1.72
N PHE A 22 2.65 -7.16 1.25
CA PHE A 22 3.21 -7.79 0.04
C PHE A 22 3.10 -6.87 -1.18
N SER A 23 1.93 -6.24 -1.37
CA SER A 23 1.71 -5.32 -2.48
C SER A 23 2.56 -4.05 -2.38
N TYR A 24 2.72 -3.51 -1.17
CA TYR A 24 3.54 -2.32 -0.90
C TYR A 24 5.01 -2.57 -1.21
N TYR A 25 5.61 -3.63 -0.67
CA TYR A 25 7.03 -3.94 -0.92
C TYR A 25 7.28 -4.36 -2.37
N GLY A 26 6.34 -5.08 -2.99
CA GLY A 26 6.41 -5.43 -4.41
C GLY A 26 6.42 -4.20 -5.30
N LEU A 27 5.50 -3.26 -5.07
CA LEU A 27 5.44 -2.01 -5.84
C LEU A 27 6.68 -1.13 -5.59
N ALA A 28 7.16 -1.03 -4.35
CA ALA A 28 8.36 -0.26 -4.03
C ALA A 28 9.60 -0.75 -4.79
N ALA A 29 9.81 -2.08 -4.85
CA ALA A 29 10.94 -2.66 -5.57
C ALA A 29 10.83 -2.45 -7.08
N ILE A 30 9.67 -2.74 -7.67
CA ILE A 30 9.47 -2.63 -9.12
C ILE A 30 9.50 -1.16 -9.58
N LEU A 31 9.00 -0.22 -8.77
CA LEU A 31 8.96 1.19 -9.11
C LEU A 31 10.36 1.80 -9.28
N ILE A 32 11.29 1.52 -8.36
CA ILE A 32 12.67 2.01 -8.48
C ILE A 32 13.35 1.40 -9.71
N LEU A 33 13.20 0.09 -9.92
CA LEU A 33 13.75 -0.58 -11.11
C LEU A 33 13.18 -0.02 -12.41
N TYR A 34 11.89 0.33 -12.43
CA TYR A 34 11.25 0.94 -13.58
C TYR A 34 11.83 2.34 -13.87
N MET A 35 12.01 3.15 -12.83
CA MET A 35 12.59 4.50 -12.98
C MET A 35 14.02 4.46 -13.52
N THR A 36 14.85 3.53 -13.04
CA THR A 36 16.25 3.44 -13.47
C THR A 36 16.39 2.75 -14.83
N GLN A 37 15.66 1.66 -15.09
CA GLN A 37 15.85 0.85 -16.31
C GLN A 37 15.01 1.30 -17.51
N ARG A 38 13.79 1.80 -17.30
CA ARG A 38 12.87 2.20 -18.40
C ARG A 38 12.84 3.70 -18.62
N LEU A 39 12.88 4.50 -17.54
CA LEU A 39 12.86 5.97 -17.64
C LEU A 39 14.27 6.59 -17.70
N ASN A 40 15.34 5.79 -17.56
CA ASN A 40 16.74 6.24 -17.55
C ASN A 40 17.00 7.37 -16.53
N PHE A 41 16.30 7.37 -15.39
CA PHE A 41 16.61 8.28 -14.30
C PHE A 41 17.89 7.87 -13.59
N THR A 42 18.63 8.86 -13.08
CA THR A 42 19.76 8.64 -12.17
C THR A 42 19.25 8.09 -10.83
N ASP A 43 20.07 7.28 -10.16
CA ASP A 43 19.72 6.69 -8.87
C ASP A 43 19.31 7.75 -7.83
N ALA A 44 19.97 8.92 -7.85
CA ALA A 44 19.64 10.04 -6.98
C ALA A 44 18.23 10.59 -7.24
N ASN A 45 17.83 10.76 -8.51
CA ASN A 45 16.50 11.25 -8.85
C ASN A 45 15.42 10.21 -8.54
N ALA A 46 15.68 8.93 -8.85
CA ALA A 46 14.78 7.83 -8.51
C ALA A 46 14.56 7.72 -7.00
N ALA A 47 15.62 7.87 -6.19
CA ALA A 47 15.54 7.87 -4.74
C ALA A 47 14.76 9.07 -4.19
N LEU A 48 14.92 10.28 -4.75
CA LEU A 48 14.15 11.46 -4.35
C LEU A 48 12.65 11.29 -4.63
N ILE A 49 12.31 10.81 -5.83
CA ILE A 49 10.91 10.55 -6.20
C ILE A 49 10.33 9.47 -5.27
N PHE A 50 11.05 8.37 -5.06
CA PHE A 50 10.61 7.31 -4.15
C PHE A 50 10.44 7.80 -2.70
N GLY A 51 11.38 8.59 -2.19
CA GLY A 51 11.30 9.18 -0.85
C GLY A 51 10.11 10.11 -0.68
N SER A 52 9.82 10.94 -1.68
CA SER A 52 8.61 11.78 -1.67
C SER A 52 7.33 10.95 -1.68
N TYR A 53 7.27 9.88 -2.49
CA TYR A 53 6.15 8.94 -2.52
C TYR A 53 5.89 8.29 -1.15
N VAL A 54 6.94 7.78 -0.51
CA VAL A 54 6.84 7.17 0.83
C VAL A 54 6.37 8.20 1.87
N THR A 55 6.87 9.44 1.79
CA THR A 55 6.44 10.52 2.70
C THR A 55 4.94 10.79 2.57
N PHE A 56 4.43 10.89 1.34
CA PHE A 56 2.99 11.07 1.11
C PHE A 56 2.17 9.90 1.66
N LEU A 57 2.62 8.65 1.45
CA LEU A 57 1.94 7.48 2.01
C LEU A 57 1.82 7.57 3.53
N TYR A 58 2.89 7.90 4.25
CA TYR A 58 2.85 8.03 5.70
C TYR A 58 1.89 9.13 6.16
N ILE A 59 1.87 10.28 5.47
CA ILE A 59 0.93 11.36 5.75
C ILE A 59 -0.52 10.89 5.54
N THR A 60 -0.79 10.25 4.40
CA THR A 60 -2.13 9.73 4.08
C THR A 60 -2.58 8.67 5.08
N THR A 61 -1.70 7.78 5.53
CA THR A 61 -2.02 6.78 6.57
C THR A 61 -2.38 7.43 7.90
N ALA A 62 -1.65 8.47 8.32
CA ALA A 62 -1.97 9.22 9.54
C ALA A 62 -3.35 9.89 9.44
N ILE A 63 -3.65 10.54 8.30
CA ILE A 63 -4.96 11.14 8.04
C ILE A 63 -6.06 10.07 8.03
N GLY A 64 -5.81 8.93 7.41
CA GLY A 64 -6.73 7.79 7.37
C GLY A 64 -7.10 7.26 8.76
N GLY A 65 -6.13 7.20 9.69
CA GLY A 65 -6.38 6.84 11.08
C GLY A 65 -7.33 7.81 11.79
N ILE A 66 -7.08 9.12 11.65
CA ILE A 66 -7.94 10.16 12.23
C ILE A 66 -9.37 10.09 11.67
N LEU A 67 -9.50 9.85 10.35
CA LEU A 67 -10.80 9.67 9.70
C LEU A 67 -11.54 8.41 10.18
N ALA A 68 -10.81 7.32 10.43
CA ALA A 68 -11.37 6.09 10.97
C ALA A 68 -11.95 6.30 12.39
N ASP A 69 -11.27 7.09 13.22
CA ASP A 69 -11.67 7.36 14.60
C ASP A 69 -12.86 8.31 14.71
N ARG A 70 -12.92 9.35 13.88
CA ARG A 70 -13.85 10.48 14.09
C ARG A 70 -15.04 10.54 13.14
N VAL A 71 -14.93 9.99 11.92
CA VAL A 71 -15.89 10.30 10.85
C VAL A 71 -16.56 9.05 10.28
N ILE A 72 -15.77 8.05 9.86
CA ILE A 72 -16.26 6.99 8.96
C ILE A 72 -16.44 5.65 9.70
N GLY A 73 -15.69 5.46 10.78
CA GLY A 73 -15.61 4.19 11.51
C GLY A 73 -14.66 3.19 10.86
N TYR A 74 -14.01 2.39 11.70
CA TYR A 74 -12.94 1.44 11.32
C TYR A 74 -13.28 0.53 10.13
N ARG A 75 -14.43 -0.14 10.14
CA ARG A 75 -14.81 -1.11 9.09
C ARG A 75 -14.88 -0.46 7.69
N ARG A 76 -15.48 0.72 7.58
CA ARG A 76 -15.64 1.41 6.30
C ARG A 76 -14.32 2.01 5.84
N CYS A 77 -13.52 2.54 6.76
CA CYS A 77 -12.22 3.11 6.44
C CYS A 77 -11.26 2.06 5.85
N VAL A 78 -11.24 0.85 6.42
CA VAL A 78 -10.45 -0.28 5.89
C VAL A 78 -10.91 -0.70 4.49
N LEU A 79 -12.22 -0.78 4.25
CA LEU A 79 -12.76 -1.13 2.93
C LEU A 79 -12.42 -0.08 1.87
N ILE A 80 -12.58 1.20 2.19
CA ILE A 80 -12.24 2.30 1.29
C ILE A 80 -10.74 2.28 0.98
N GLY A 81 -9.89 2.11 1.99
CA GLY A 81 -8.44 2.00 1.81
C GLY A 81 -8.05 0.82 0.90
N GLY A 82 -8.64 -0.35 1.13
CA GLY A 82 -8.41 -1.54 0.30
C GLY A 82 -8.81 -1.33 -1.17
N ILE A 83 -9.98 -0.72 -1.42
CA ILE A 83 -10.42 -0.40 -2.79
C ILE A 83 -9.48 0.60 -3.45
N SER A 84 -9.02 1.63 -2.73
CA SER A 84 -8.06 2.61 -3.24
C SER A 84 -6.74 1.95 -3.65
N ILE A 85 -6.19 1.05 -2.82
CA ILE A 85 -4.95 0.32 -3.14
C ILE A 85 -5.14 -0.53 -4.40
N ILE A 86 -6.25 -1.28 -4.49
CA ILE A 86 -6.55 -2.12 -5.66
C ILE A 86 -6.62 -1.27 -6.94
N SER A 87 -7.29 -0.11 -6.88
CA SER A 87 -7.40 0.79 -8.03
C SER A 87 -6.04 1.35 -8.49
N GLY A 88 -5.15 1.65 -7.53
CA GLY A 88 -3.79 2.13 -7.81
C GLY A 88 -2.92 1.06 -8.46
N ILE A 89 -2.93 -0.16 -7.92
CA ILE A 89 -2.18 -1.30 -8.47
C ILE A 89 -2.69 -1.65 -9.86
N TRP A 90 -4.01 -1.63 -10.06
CA TRP A 90 -4.62 -1.85 -11.36
C TRP A 90 -4.10 -0.82 -12.36
N THR A 91 -4.20 0.48 -12.05
CA THR A 91 -3.70 1.55 -12.93
C THR A 91 -2.21 1.39 -13.24
N TYR A 92 -1.39 1.04 -12.25
CA TYR A 92 0.04 0.79 -12.43
C TYR A 92 0.29 -0.36 -13.42
N TYR A 93 -0.44 -1.47 -13.30
CA TYR A 93 -0.30 -2.63 -14.17
C TYR A 93 -0.66 -2.33 -15.63
N TYR A 94 -1.75 -1.58 -15.87
CA TYR A 94 -2.12 -1.16 -17.23
C TYR A 94 -1.10 -0.19 -17.85
N GLY A 95 -0.50 0.69 -17.03
CA GLY A 95 0.58 1.57 -17.49
C GLY A 95 1.86 0.80 -17.80
N PHE A 96 2.19 -0.22 -17.00
CA PHE A 96 3.43 -0.99 -17.13
C PHE A 96 3.44 -1.97 -18.30
N ILE A 97 2.30 -2.57 -18.66
CA ILE A 97 2.21 -3.52 -19.79
C ILE A 97 2.11 -2.81 -21.15
N ARG A 98 1.70 -1.55 -21.16
CA ARG A 98 1.45 -0.80 -22.40
C ARG A 98 2.67 -0.01 -22.90
N LEU A 99 3.82 -0.09 -22.21
CA LEU A 99 5.11 0.56 -22.52
C LEU A 99 6.24 -0.48 -22.64
#